data_AF-A0A2V6MUG7-F1
#
_entry.id   AF-A0A2V6MUG7-F1
#
_cell.length_a   1.000
_cell.length_b   1.000
_cell.length_c   1.000
_cell.angle_alpha   90.00
_cell.angle_beta   90.00
_cell.angle_gamma   90.00
#
_symmetry.space_group_name_H-M   'P 1'
#
loop_
_entity.id
_entity.type
_entity.pdbx_description
1 polymer ?
#
loop_
_entity_poly.entity_id
_entity_poly.type
_entity_poly.pdbx_seq_one_letter_code
_entity_poly.pdbx_strand_id
1 'polypeptide(L)'
;MRLQTLAEGRWILAILFFLALASWFFNAWLSLLFLLLIFYTLFFFRDPDRKIPADPNAVVAAADGVIKDICEVEETEVLKAKMLRVGIFLSIFDVHT
;
A
#
# COMPACT_ATOMS: atom_id res chain seq x y z
N MET A 1 -1.96 -13.84 1.82
CA MET A 1 -1.17 -12.93 0.97
C MET A 1 -1.03 -13.54 -0.40
N ARG A 2 -1.39 -12.80 -1.45
CA ARG A 2 -1.13 -13.21 -2.83
C ARG A 2 0.37 -13.10 -3.12
N LEU A 3 0.94 -13.98 -3.95
CA LEU A 3 2.37 -13.96 -4.28
C LEU A 3 2.84 -12.62 -4.91
N GLN A 4 1.91 -11.87 -5.51
CA GLN A 4 2.15 -10.54 -6.08
C GLN A 4 2.68 -9.54 -5.02
N THR A 5 2.16 -9.61 -3.78
CA THR A 5 2.58 -8.74 -2.67
C THR A 5 4.06 -8.86 -2.31
N LEU A 6 4.62 -10.07 -2.38
CA LEU A 6 6.06 -10.30 -2.15
C LEU A 6 6.91 -9.78 -3.31
N ALA A 7 6.36 -9.77 -4.52
CA ALA A 7 7.06 -9.33 -5.72
C ALA A 7 7.18 -7.80 -5.79
N GLU A 8 6.21 -7.06 -5.27
CA GLU A 8 6.25 -5.59 -5.19
C GLU A 8 7.29 -5.12 -4.17
N GLY A 9 7.29 -5.70 -2.97
CA GLY A 9 8.23 -5.37 -1.91
C GLY A 9 9.64 -5.96 -2.05
N ARG A 10 9.94 -6.72 -3.12
CA ARG A 10 11.12 -7.61 -3.19
C ARG A 10 12.45 -6.92 -2.86
N TRP A 11 12.65 -5.70 -3.37
CA TRP A 11 13.90 -4.97 -3.19
C TRP A 11 14.00 -4.41 -1.77
N ILE A 12 12.89 -3.91 -1.22
CA ILE A 12 12.82 -3.41 0.15
C ILE A 12 13.10 -4.56 1.12
N LEU A 13 12.45 -5.71 0.92
CA LEU A 13 12.65 -6.91 1.74
C LEU A 13 14.08 -7.43 1.65
N ALA A 14 14.69 -7.47 0.46
CA ALA A 14 16.07 -7.90 0.29
C ALA A 14 17.05 -6.98 1.04
N ILE A 15 16.90 -5.66 0.89
CA ILE A 15 17.76 -4.69 1.58
C ILE A 15 17.62 -4.82 3.10
N LEU A 16 16.39 -4.87 3.61
CA LEU A 16 16.14 -5.02 5.04
C LEU A 16 16.68 -6.35 5.59
N PHE A 17 16.60 -7.43 4.82
CA PHE A 17 17.15 -8.73 5.19
C PHE A 17 18.68 -8.68 5.33
N PHE A 18 19.39 -8.10 4.36
CA PHE A 18 20.85 -7.95 4.45
C PHE A 18 21.25 -7.01 5.60
N LEU A 19 20.50 -5.94 5.85
CA LEU A 19 20.74 -5.06 7.01
C LEU A 19 20.50 -5.76 8.34
N ALA A 20 19.45 -6.58 8.45
CA ALA A 20 19.18 -7.40 9.63
C ALA A 20 20.32 -8.39 9.90
N LEU A 21 20.85 -9.03 8.85
CA LEU A 21 21.95 -9.97 8.95
C LEU A 21 23.28 -9.27 9.31
N ALA A 22 23.60 -8.16 8.66
CA ALA A 22 24.81 -7.40 8.93
C ALA A 22 24.82 -6.86 10.37
N SER A 23 23.70 -6.27 10.81
CA SER A 23 23.57 -5.69 12.15
C SER A 23 23.62 -6.73 13.27
N TRP A 24 23.25 -7.98 13.02
CA TRP A 24 23.35 -9.07 14.00
C TRP A 24 24.77 -9.24 14.56
N PHE A 25 25.80 -9.04 13.72
CA PHE A 25 27.21 -9.16 14.12
C PHE A 25 27.73 -8.00 14.97
N PHE A 26 27.02 -6.87 15.01
CA PHE A 26 27.43 -5.67 15.75
C PHE A 26 26.54 -5.41 16.97
N ASN A 27 25.22 -5.51 16.80
CA ASN A 27 24.24 -5.21 17.84
C ASN A 27 22.91 -5.93 17.56
N ALA A 28 22.57 -6.90 18.42
CA ALA A 28 21.34 -7.67 18.30
C ALA A 28 20.06 -6.82 18.37
N TRP A 29 20.06 -5.70 19.13
CA TRP A 29 18.91 -4.80 19.19
C TRP A 29 18.64 -4.09 17.87
N LEU A 30 19.70 -3.76 17.13
CA LEU A 30 19.58 -3.14 15.82
C LEU A 30 19.02 -4.14 14.79
N SER A 31 19.42 -5.42 14.89
CA SER A 31 18.87 -6.49 14.05
C SER A 31 17.36 -6.69 14.29
N LEU A 32 16.90 -6.61 15.55
CA LEU A 32 15.48 -6.68 15.89
C LEU A 32 14.66 -5.57 15.21
N LEU A 33 15.19 -4.35 15.13
CA LEU A 33 14.54 -3.23 14.44
C LEU A 33 14.33 -3.55 12.95
N PHE A 34 15.36 -4.06 12.27
CA PHE A 34 15.23 -4.41 10.85
C PHE A 34 14.27 -5.58 10.62
N LEU A 35 14.25 -6.58 11.52
CA LEU A 35 13.26 -7.65 11.48
C LEU A 35 11.83 -7.10 11.61
N LEU A 36 11.60 -6.16 12.54
CA LEU A 36 10.29 -5.50 12.68
C LEU A 36 9.89 -4.77 11.40
N LEU A 37 10.84 -4.05 10.76
CA LEU A 37 10.58 -3.38 9.49
C LEU A 37 10.27 -4.34 8.34
N ILE A 38 10.85 -5.55 8.32
CA ILE A 38 10.48 -6.60 7.37
C ILE A 38 9.02 -7.00 7.58
N PHE A 39 8.62 -7.30 8.81
CA PHE A 39 7.22 -7.63 9.12
C PHE A 39 6.27 -6.49 8.77
N TYR A 40 6.67 -5.25 9.07
CA TYR A 40 5.89 -4.07 8.70
C TYR A 40 5.75 -3.94 7.18
N THR A 41 6.83 -4.19 6.41
CA THR A 41 6.79 -4.15 4.94
C THR A 41 5.80 -5.18 4.40
N LEU A 42 5.81 -6.40 4.94
CA LEU A 42 4.83 -7.44 4.58
C LEU A 42 3.40 -7.04 4.94
N PHE A 43 3.21 -6.35 6.07
CA PHE A 43 1.91 -5.82 6.50
C PHE A 43 1.44 -4.64 5.63
N PHE A 44 2.35 -3.78 5.19
CA PHE A 44 2.07 -2.59 4.38
C PHE A 44 1.58 -2.98 2.96
N PHE A 45 2.23 -3.96 2.34
CA PHE A 45 1.83 -4.55 1.06
C PHE A 45 0.88 -5.75 1.24
N ARG A 46 0.09 -5.82 2.31
CA ARG A 46 -0.88 -6.91 2.46
C ARG A 46 -2.04 -6.72 1.48
N ASP A 47 -2.51 -7.81 0.88
CA ASP A 47 -3.70 -7.79 0.01
C ASP A 47 -4.83 -8.62 0.67
N PRO A 48 -5.80 -7.98 1.37
CA PRO A 48 -6.93 -8.65 1.98
C PRO A 48 -8.06 -8.92 0.98
N ASP A 49 -8.80 -10.01 1.18
CA ASP A 49 -9.98 -10.29 0.33
C ASP A 49 -11.09 -9.25 0.56
N ARG A 50 -11.54 -8.63 -0.54
CA ARG A 50 -12.62 -7.63 -0.54
C ARG A 50 -13.88 -8.21 -1.15
N LYS A 51 -15.04 -7.94 -0.53
CA LYS A 51 -16.34 -8.25 -1.12
C LYS A 51 -16.71 -7.17 -2.12
N ILE A 52 -16.76 -7.53 -3.39
CA ILE A 52 -17.16 -6.63 -4.46
C ILE A 52 -18.70 -6.59 -4.50
N PRO A 53 -19.34 -5.41 -4.59
CA PRO A 53 -20.79 -5.30 -4.79
C PRO A 53 -21.25 -6.04 -6.06
N ALA A 54 -22.46 -6.62 -6.03
CA ALA A 54 -23.01 -7.37 -7.16
C ALA A 54 -23.64 -6.50 -8.26
N ASP A 55 -23.82 -5.20 -8.00
CA ASP A 55 -24.39 -4.25 -8.96
C ASP A 55 -23.40 -3.97 -10.10
N PRO A 56 -23.74 -4.28 -11.36
CA PRO A 56 -22.86 -4.05 -12.51
C PRO A 56 -22.57 -2.57 -12.79
N ASN A 57 -23.36 -1.64 -12.24
CA ASN A 57 -23.15 -0.20 -12.39
C ASN A 57 -22.42 0.43 -11.18
N ALA A 58 -22.04 -0.36 -10.17
CA ALA A 58 -21.37 0.16 -8.99
C ALA A 58 -19.95 0.65 -9.32
N VAL A 59 -19.66 1.89 -8.94
CA VAL A 59 -18.29 2.42 -8.87
C VAL A 59 -17.75 2.12 -7.48
N VAL A 60 -16.65 1.37 -7.40
CA VAL A 60 -16.00 1.01 -6.13
C VAL A 60 -14.83 1.94 -5.83
N ALA A 61 -14.45 2.02 -4.55
CA ALA A 61 -13.30 2.80 -4.12
C ALA A 61 -12.02 2.29 -4.80
N ALA A 62 -11.18 3.23 -5.26
CA ALA A 62 -9.91 2.91 -5.91
C ALA A 62 -8.83 2.41 -4.93
N ALA A 63 -8.96 2.77 -3.64
CA ALA A 63 -8.02 2.41 -2.59
C ALA A 63 -8.71 2.40 -1.22
N ASP A 64 -8.04 1.82 -0.23
CA ASP A 64 -8.44 1.96 1.18
C ASP A 64 -8.11 3.37 1.71
N GLY A 65 -8.63 3.70 2.89
CA GLY A 65 -8.32 4.96 3.58
C GLY A 65 -9.55 5.82 3.77
N VAL A 66 -9.33 7.14 3.80
CA VAL A 66 -10.36 8.13 4.17
C VAL A 66 -10.63 9.08 3.01
N ILE A 67 -11.91 9.39 2.78
CA ILE A 67 -12.29 10.43 1.81
C ILE A 67 -11.80 11.77 2.34
N LYS A 68 -10.87 12.39 1.59
CA LYS A 68 -10.23 13.65 1.95
C LYS A 68 -10.88 14.84 1.24
N ASP A 69 -11.29 14.68 -0.02
CA ASP A 69 -12.06 15.70 -0.74
C ASP A 69 -13.03 15.10 -1.77
N ILE A 70 -14.14 15.81 -2.00
CA ILE A 70 -15.07 15.58 -3.10
C ILE A 70 -15.30 16.94 -3.77
N CYS A 71 -14.79 17.12 -4.99
CA CYS A 71 -14.83 18.41 -5.68
C CYS A 71 -15.00 18.25 -7.19
N GLU A 72 -15.60 19.23 -7.86
CA GLU A 72 -15.57 19.32 -9.31
C GLU A 72 -14.21 19.83 -9.79
N VAL A 73 -13.62 19.13 -10.77
CA VAL A 73 -12.35 19.49 -11.41
C VAL A 73 -12.47 19.33 -12.91
N GLU A 74 -11.68 20.08 -13.67
CA GLU A 74 -11.47 19.81 -15.08
C GLU A 74 -10.40 18.72 -15.21
N GLU A 75 -10.81 17.52 -15.60
CA GLU A 75 -9.91 16.39 -15.82
C GLU A 75 -9.30 16.52 -17.22
N THR A 76 -7.98 16.54 -17.34
CA THR A 76 -7.27 16.94 -18.57
C THR A 76 -6.55 15.81 -19.29
N GLU A 77 -6.40 14.63 -18.68
CA GLU A 77 -5.60 13.53 -19.20
C GLU A 77 -6.43 12.59 -20.07
N VAL A 78 -7.60 12.15 -19.59
CA VAL A 78 -8.37 11.07 -20.24
C VAL A 78 -9.63 11.59 -20.90
N LEU A 79 -10.52 12.22 -20.13
CA LEU A 79 -11.85 12.63 -20.55
C LEU A 79 -11.94 14.10 -20.97
N LYS A 80 -10.99 14.95 -20.58
CA LYS A 80 -10.90 16.35 -21.02
C LYS A 80 -12.19 17.14 -20.76
N ALA A 81 -12.78 16.93 -19.58
CA ALA A 81 -14.10 17.44 -19.22
C ALA A 81 -14.20 17.73 -17.71
N LYS A 82 -15.20 18.53 -17.33
CA LYS A 82 -15.55 18.75 -15.92
C LYS A 82 -16.13 17.48 -15.31
N MET A 83 -15.54 17.04 -14.21
CA MET A 83 -15.90 15.81 -13.51
C MET A 83 -15.86 15.98 -12.00
N LEU A 84 -16.61 15.14 -11.30
CA LEU A 84 -16.52 15.00 -9.84
C LEU A 84 -15.31 14.13 -9.50
N ARG A 85 -14.35 14.69 -8.76
CA ARG A 85 -13.21 13.95 -8.21
C ARG A 85 -13.50 13.56 -6.77
N VAL A 86 -13.22 12.30 -6.43
CA VAL A 86 -13.22 11.80 -5.06
C VAL A 86 -11.78 11.46 -4.69
N GLY A 87 -11.19 12.24 -3.78
CA GLY A 87 -9.83 12.03 -3.27
C GLY A 87 -9.84 11.12 -2.04
N ILE A 88 -9.06 10.04 -2.07
CA ILE A 88 -8.88 9.11 -0.96
C ILE A 88 -7.45 9.27 -0.42
N PHE A 89 -7.32 9.45 0.89
CA PHE A 89 -6.04 9.49 1.59
C PHE A 89 -5.74 8.14 2.24
N LEU A 90 -4.61 7.55 1.87
CA LEU A 90 -4.07 6.33 2.46
C LEU A 90 -3.09 6.73 3.58
N SER A 91 -3.39 6.32 4.81
CA SER A 91 -2.46 6.40 5.94
C SER A 91 -1.43 5.27 5.86
N ILE A 92 -0.33 5.37 6.59
CA ILE A 92 0.71 4.32 6.65
C ILE A 92 0.19 2.93 7.08
N PHE A 93 -0.99 2.85 7.70
CA PHE A 93 -1.60 1.59 8.14
C PHE A 93 -2.53 0.95 7.10
N ASP A 94 -2.90 1.70 6.06
CA ASP A 94 -3.75 1.24 4.96
C ASP A 94 -2.95 0.35 3.99
N VAL A 95 -3.68 -0.39 3.15
CA VAL A 95 -3.09 -1.28 2.14
C VAL A 95 -2.53 -0.46 0.97
N HIS A 96 -1.30 -0.76 0.56
CA HIS A 96 -0.58 -0.07 -0.53
C HIS A 96 -0.14 -0.99 -1.68
N THR A 97 -0.84 -2.11 -1.85
CA THR A 97 -0.69 -3.00 -3.02
C THR A 97 -1.44 -2.45 -4.23
#